data_AF-A0A355U119-F1
#
_entry.id   AF-A0A355U119-F1
#
_cell.length_a   1.000
_cell.length_b   1.000
_cell.length_c   1.000
_cell.angle_alpha   90.00
_cell.angle_beta   90.00
_cell.angle_gamma   90.00
#
_symmetry.space_group_name_H-M   'P 1'
#
loop_
_entity.id
_entity.type
_entity.pdbx_description
1 polymer ?
#
loop_
_entity_poly.entity_id
_entity_poly.type
_entity_poly.pdbx_seq_one_letter_code
_entity_poly.pdbx_strand_id
1 'polypeptide(L)'
;MTEEDFFGGVNKPVDESLVKTFVKLGLIEQTEHGVPKAVREYGAKAYGFGTSAITATIPFDRSGFEGKRENATVNVTVKLSETEKSHPPLDSQDNAIAIEGLSEKIGKHRTTILRALGQSREKGLVERVGSDKAGHWGIKR
;
A
#
# COMPACT_ATOMS: atom_id res chain seq x y z
N MET A 1 1.39 34.20 -4.52
CA MET A 1 0.23 33.49 -5.08
C MET A 1 -0.69 33.23 -3.92
N THR A 2 -1.90 33.75 -3.97
CA THR A 2 -2.93 33.46 -2.95
C THR A 2 -3.67 32.17 -3.27
N GLU A 3 -4.54 31.73 -2.37
CA GLU A 3 -5.42 30.58 -2.60
C GLU A 3 -6.44 30.88 -3.72
N GLU A 4 -6.97 32.11 -3.77
CA GLU A 4 -7.86 32.54 -4.85
C GLU A 4 -7.15 32.58 -6.21
N ASP A 5 -5.90 33.07 -6.24
CA ASP A 5 -5.07 33.05 -7.45
C ASP A 5 -4.90 31.61 -7.97
N PHE A 6 -4.56 30.69 -7.06
CA PHE A 6 -4.35 29.29 -7.40
C PHE A 6 -5.61 28.66 -8.00
N PHE A 7 -6.76 28.80 -7.31
CA PHE A 7 -8.02 28.23 -7.79
C PHE A 7 -8.56 28.93 -9.05
N GLY A 8 -8.26 30.22 -9.22
CA GLY A 8 -8.56 30.98 -10.43
C GLY A 8 -7.69 30.59 -11.63
N GLY A 9 -6.67 29.73 -11.43
CA GLY A 9 -5.80 29.28 -12.50
C GLY A 9 -4.68 30.26 -12.86
N VAL A 10 -4.40 31.24 -11.98
CA VAL A 10 -3.31 32.19 -12.17
C VAL A 10 -1.99 31.42 -12.15
N ASN A 11 -1.29 31.42 -13.29
CA ASN A 11 -0.05 30.68 -13.45
C ASN A 11 1.16 31.59 -13.23
N LYS A 12 1.88 31.38 -12.12
CA LYS A 12 3.18 32.01 -11.87
C LYS A 12 4.22 30.93 -11.52
N PRO A 13 4.95 30.41 -12.52
CA PRO A 13 5.89 29.33 -12.29
C PRO A 13 7.08 29.79 -11.45
N VAL A 14 7.54 28.91 -10.55
CA VAL A 14 8.72 29.17 -9.71
C VAL A 14 10.00 29.16 -10.55
N ASP A 15 10.06 28.26 -11.54
CA ASP A 15 11.16 28.16 -12.50
C ASP A 15 10.60 28.13 -13.93
N GLU A 16 10.76 29.24 -14.66
CA GLU A 16 10.31 29.36 -16.04
C GLU A 16 11.10 28.47 -17.01
N SER A 17 12.38 28.20 -16.74
CA SER A 17 13.22 27.38 -17.61
C SER A 17 12.74 25.93 -17.58
N LEU A 18 12.41 25.44 -16.39
CA LEU A 18 11.84 24.11 -16.19
C LEU A 18 10.49 23.98 -16.93
N VAL A 19 9.59 24.94 -16.76
CA VAL A 19 8.29 24.95 -17.45
C VAL A 19 8.46 24.96 -18.97
N LYS A 20 9.33 25.82 -19.51
CA LYS A 20 9.63 25.85 -20.96
C LYS A 20 10.15 24.50 -21.48
N THR A 21 10.92 23.78 -20.67
CA THR A 21 11.41 22.44 -21.03
C THR A 21 10.26 21.44 -21.11
N PHE A 22 9.37 21.40 -20.10
CA PHE A 22 8.18 20.54 -20.13
C PHE A 22 7.22 20.86 -21.28
N VAL A 23 7.04 22.15 -21.62
CA VAL A 23 6.23 22.57 -22.77
C VAL A 23 6.86 22.10 -24.09
N LYS A 24 8.18 22.27 -24.26
CA LYS A 24 8.89 21.78 -25.47
C LYS A 24 8.81 20.27 -25.64
N LEU A 25 8.78 19.53 -24.53
CA LEU A 25 8.60 18.08 -24.52
C LEU A 25 7.14 17.64 -24.72
N GLY A 26 6.19 18.58 -24.79
CA GLY A 26 4.76 18.28 -24.92
C GLY A 26 4.14 17.61 -23.68
N LEU A 27 4.78 17.75 -22.51
CA LEU A 27 4.33 17.12 -21.26
C LEU A 27 3.31 17.96 -20.50
N ILE A 28 3.37 19.28 -20.66
CA ILE A 28 2.41 20.22 -20.07
C ILE A 28 2.00 21.25 -21.11
N GLU A 29 0.78 21.75 -20.97
CA GLU A 29 0.30 22.91 -21.72
C GLU A 29 0.48 24.17 -20.89
N GLN A 30 0.87 25.28 -21.52
CA GLN A 30 0.91 26.59 -20.88
C GLN A 30 -0.51 27.19 -20.86
N THR A 31 -1.44 26.53 -20.16
CA THR A 31 -2.83 26.99 -20.03
C THR A 31 -3.16 27.32 -18.58
N GLU A 32 -3.95 28.37 -18.37
CA GLU A 32 -4.50 28.75 -17.06
C GLU A 32 -5.59 27.77 -16.57
N HIS A 33 -5.87 26.72 -17.35
CA HIS A 33 -7.02 25.83 -17.15
C HIS A 33 -6.66 24.53 -16.41
N GLY A 34 -5.37 24.23 -16.24
CA GLY A 34 -4.91 22.99 -15.61
C GLY A 34 -5.38 22.87 -14.16
N VAL A 35 -5.08 23.88 -13.34
CA VAL A 35 -5.50 23.90 -11.93
C VAL A 35 -7.03 23.95 -11.80
N PRO A 36 -7.77 24.85 -12.49
CA PRO A 36 -9.24 24.84 -12.45
C PRO A 36 -9.86 23.49 -12.83
N LYS A 37 -9.29 22.78 -13.81
CA LYS A 37 -9.78 21.45 -14.21
C LYS A 37 -9.60 20.42 -13.11
N ALA A 38 -8.43 20.41 -12.45
CA ALA A 38 -8.18 19.49 -11.34
C ALA A 38 -9.04 19.82 -10.11
N VAL A 39 -9.24 21.11 -9.80
CA VAL A 39 -10.13 21.57 -8.72
C VAL A 39 -11.59 21.20 -8.99
N ARG A 40 -12.04 21.26 -10.25
CA ARG A 40 -13.39 20.82 -10.62
C ARG A 40 -13.60 19.32 -10.39
N GLU A 41 -12.58 18.51 -10.64
CA GLU A 41 -12.65 17.04 -10.49
C GLU A 41 -12.57 16.61 -9.03
N TYR A 42 -11.59 17.13 -8.28
CA TYR A 42 -11.27 16.66 -6.93
C TYR A 42 -11.79 17.56 -5.81
N GLY A 43 -12.26 18.76 -6.16
CA GLY A 43 -12.73 19.78 -5.23
C GLY A 43 -11.60 20.61 -4.61
N ALA A 44 -11.92 21.83 -4.19
CA ALA A 44 -10.97 22.71 -3.50
C ALA A 44 -10.40 22.09 -2.21
N LYS A 45 -11.20 21.27 -1.52
CA LYS A 45 -10.80 20.55 -0.29
C LYS A 45 -9.68 19.53 -0.50
N ALA A 46 -9.40 19.13 -1.74
CA ALA A 46 -8.27 18.26 -2.05
C ALA A 46 -6.92 18.98 -1.91
N TYR A 47 -6.91 20.32 -1.84
CA TYR A 47 -5.70 21.12 -1.76
C TYR A 47 -5.56 21.74 -0.37
N GLY A 48 -4.41 21.50 0.27
CA GLY A 48 -4.01 22.15 1.52
C GLY A 48 -2.88 23.12 1.28
N PHE A 49 -3.05 24.37 1.72
CA PHE A 49 -2.04 25.41 1.59
C PHE A 49 -1.22 25.51 2.89
N GLY A 50 0.02 25.02 2.82
CA GLY A 50 1.01 25.20 3.87
C GLY A 50 1.87 26.44 3.63
N THR A 51 2.72 26.77 4.59
CA THR A 51 3.59 27.96 4.53
C THR A 51 4.61 27.92 3.39
N SER A 52 5.07 26.73 3.00
CA SER A 52 6.11 26.54 1.97
C SER A 52 5.70 25.64 0.81
N ALA A 53 4.51 25.03 0.87
CA ALA A 53 4.08 24.04 -0.10
C ALA A 53 2.56 23.93 -0.17
N ILE A 54 2.07 23.55 -1.33
CA ILE A 54 0.68 23.16 -1.56
C ILE A 54 0.64 21.64 -1.64
N THR A 55 -0.20 21.01 -0.84
CA THR A 55 -0.37 19.56 -0.82
C THR A 55 -1.68 19.20 -1.50
N ALA A 56 -1.64 18.35 -2.53
CA ALA A 56 -2.83 17.82 -3.18
C ALA A 56 -3.08 16.37 -2.73
N THR A 57 -4.28 16.10 -2.23
CA THR A 57 -4.72 14.77 -1.78
C THR A 57 -5.74 14.22 -2.77
N ILE A 58 -5.30 13.36 -3.67
CA ILE A 58 -6.15 12.74 -4.68
C ILE A 58 -6.53 11.32 -4.21
N PRO A 59 -7.83 11.02 -4.03
CA PRO A 59 -8.25 9.68 -3.66
C PRO A 59 -7.93 8.70 -4.81
N PHE A 60 -7.32 7.58 -4.48
CA PHE A 60 -6.95 6.55 -5.45
C PHE A 60 -7.91 5.37 -5.35
N ASP A 61 -8.75 5.19 -6.36
CA ASP A 61 -9.59 4.01 -6.46
C ASP A 61 -8.74 2.78 -6.83
N ARG A 62 -8.78 1.76 -5.96
CA ARG A 62 -8.04 0.51 -6.12
C ARG A 62 -8.88 -0.62 -6.73
N SER A 63 -10.16 -0.39 -6.99
CA SER A 63 -11.10 -1.41 -7.49
C SER A 63 -10.59 -2.14 -8.75
N GLY A 64 -9.90 -1.45 -9.65
CA GLY A 64 -9.32 -2.02 -10.88
C GLY A 64 -7.94 -2.68 -10.74
N PHE A 65 -7.35 -2.70 -9.54
CA PHE A 65 -5.99 -3.20 -9.28
C PHE A 65 -5.97 -4.54 -8.54
N GLU A 66 -7.13 -5.12 -8.25
CA GLU A 66 -7.30 -6.44 -7.64
C GLU A 66 -6.95 -7.55 -8.64
N GLY A 67 -5.65 -7.79 -8.87
CA GLY A 67 -5.20 -8.88 -9.74
C GLY A 67 -3.72 -8.85 -10.09
N LYS A 68 -3.07 -7.68 -10.05
CA LYS A 68 -1.62 -7.56 -10.23
C LYS A 68 -0.95 -7.31 -8.87
N ARG A 69 -0.66 -8.39 -8.15
CA ARG A 69 0.33 -8.37 -7.06
C ARG A 69 1.73 -8.33 -7.65
N GLU A 70 2.06 -7.25 -8.36
CA GLU A 70 3.46 -6.91 -8.58
C GLU A 70 3.97 -6.30 -7.27
N ASN A 71 5.00 -6.93 -6.70
CA ASN A 71 5.65 -6.52 -5.46
C ASN A 71 6.40 -5.18 -5.68
N ALA A 72 5.68 -4.09 -5.86
CA ALA A 72 6.24 -2.74 -5.78
C ALA A 72 6.24 -2.32 -4.32
N THR A 73 7.25 -2.78 -3.59
CA THR A 73 7.53 -2.36 -2.22
C THR A 73 7.95 -0.89 -2.25
N VAL A 74 7.00 0.03 -2.04
CA VAL A 74 7.32 1.41 -1.65
C VAL A 74 6.39 1.81 -0.52
N ASN A 75 6.88 1.49 0.68
CA ASN A 75 6.52 2.04 1.99
C ASN A 75 5.06 1.91 2.46
N VAL A 76 4.93 2.02 3.78
CA VAL A 76 3.70 2.26 4.55
C VAL A 76 3.02 1.02 5.14
N THR A 77 3.31 0.88 6.43
CA THR A 77 2.44 0.39 7.51
C THR A 77 2.03 -1.07 7.46
N VAL A 78 2.43 -1.77 8.52
CA VAL A 78 2.03 -3.12 8.91
C VAL A 78 0.50 -3.21 8.99
N LYS A 79 -0.17 -3.39 7.85
CA LYS A 79 -1.53 -3.93 7.81
C LYS A 79 -1.39 -5.43 7.69
N LEU A 80 -1.72 -6.11 8.79
CA LEU A 80 -1.88 -7.55 8.86
C LEU A 80 -2.69 -8.01 7.65
N SER A 81 -2.12 -8.91 6.85
CA SER A 81 -2.77 -9.37 5.61
C SER A 81 -4.01 -10.19 5.96
N GLU A 82 -5.01 -10.25 5.08
CA GLU A 82 -6.21 -11.11 5.28
C GLU A 82 -5.86 -12.59 5.52
N THR A 83 -4.64 -13.00 5.13
CA THR A 83 -4.11 -14.33 5.44
C THR A 83 -3.85 -14.55 6.93
N GLU A 84 -3.56 -13.49 7.70
CA GLU A 84 -3.43 -13.55 9.17
C GLU A 84 -4.80 -13.61 9.87
N LYS A 85 -5.87 -13.13 9.22
CA LYS A 85 -7.23 -13.17 9.77
C LYS A 85 -7.95 -14.49 9.47
N SER A 86 -7.58 -15.18 8.39
CA SER A 86 -8.22 -16.44 7.98
C SER A 86 -7.63 -17.68 8.68
N HIS A 87 -6.89 -17.52 9.77
CA HIS A 87 -6.45 -18.68 10.55
C HIS A 87 -7.68 -19.22 11.29
N PRO A 88 -8.16 -20.44 11.00
CA PRO A 88 -9.12 -21.08 11.87
C PRO A 88 -8.46 -21.23 13.27
N PRO A 89 -9.23 -21.21 14.36
CA PRO A 89 -8.69 -21.60 15.65
C PRO A 89 -8.06 -22.97 15.49
N LEU A 90 -6.74 -23.03 15.62
CA LEU A 90 -6.00 -24.29 15.70
C LEU A 90 -6.35 -24.86 17.07
N ASP A 91 -7.46 -25.60 17.11
CA ASP A 91 -7.80 -26.42 18.26
C ASP A 91 -6.65 -27.38 18.54
N SER A 92 -6.27 -27.41 19.80
CA SER A 92 -5.01 -27.89 20.34
C SER A 92 -4.84 -29.41 20.29
N GLN A 93 -5.58 -30.10 19.42
CA GLN A 93 -5.65 -31.57 19.41
C GLN A 93 -5.11 -32.24 18.13
N ASP A 94 -4.91 -31.53 17.01
CA ASP A 94 -4.30 -32.12 15.81
C ASP A 94 -2.81 -31.73 15.69
N ASN A 95 -2.04 -32.22 16.67
CA ASN A 95 -0.60 -31.98 16.85
C ASN A 95 0.33 -32.66 15.82
N ALA A 96 -0.17 -33.06 14.65
CA ALA A 96 0.65 -33.75 13.66
C ALA A 96 0.24 -33.43 12.23
N ILE A 97 0.03 -32.15 11.92
CA ILE A 97 -0.16 -31.72 10.53
C ILE A 97 0.94 -30.73 10.16
N ALA A 98 2.05 -31.35 9.78
CA ALA A 98 3.18 -30.74 9.11
C ALA A 98 2.69 -29.81 7.99
N ILE A 99 3.52 -28.82 7.63
CA ILE A 99 3.26 -27.75 6.64
C ILE A 99 2.49 -28.23 5.39
N GLU A 100 2.65 -29.50 4.99
CA GLU A 100 1.82 -30.23 4.02
C GLU A 100 0.30 -30.07 4.24
N GLY A 101 -0.27 -30.43 5.40
CA GLY A 101 -1.72 -30.32 5.57
C GLY A 101 -2.21 -28.89 5.80
N LEU A 102 -1.34 -27.95 6.20
CA LEU A 102 -1.62 -26.52 6.09
C LEU A 102 -1.65 -26.07 4.62
N SER A 103 -0.77 -26.63 3.78
CA SER A 103 -0.73 -26.37 2.32
C SER A 103 -2.00 -26.85 1.64
N GLU A 104 -2.48 -28.04 1.99
CA GLU A 104 -3.74 -28.59 1.47
C GLU A 104 -4.95 -27.80 1.98
N LYS A 105 -5.03 -27.51 3.29
CA LYS A 105 -6.19 -26.81 3.89
C LYS A 105 -6.29 -25.34 3.46
N ILE A 106 -5.16 -24.66 3.25
CA ILE A 106 -5.11 -23.25 2.87
C ILE A 106 -5.00 -23.07 1.34
N GLY A 107 -4.71 -24.15 0.60
CA GLY A 107 -4.50 -24.11 -0.86
C GLY A 107 -3.30 -23.25 -1.27
N LYS A 108 -2.30 -23.10 -0.41
CA LYS A 108 -1.13 -22.24 -0.61
C LYS A 108 0.15 -23.04 -0.55
N HIS A 109 1.06 -22.75 -1.47
CA HIS A 109 2.35 -23.42 -1.55
C HIS A 109 3.13 -23.39 -0.22
N ARG A 110 3.81 -24.50 0.09
CA ARG A 110 4.64 -24.72 1.29
C ARG A 110 5.50 -23.51 1.67
N THR A 111 6.17 -22.90 0.70
CA THR A 111 7.04 -21.73 0.90
C THR A 111 6.27 -20.50 1.41
N THR A 112 5.04 -20.30 0.94
CA THR A 112 4.17 -19.18 1.36
C THR A 112 3.74 -19.34 2.81
N ILE A 113 3.44 -20.57 3.24
CA ILE A 113 3.06 -20.89 4.61
C ILE A 113 4.24 -20.73 5.55
N LEU A 114 5.42 -21.21 5.17
CA LEU A 114 6.66 -20.99 5.93
C LEU A 114 6.98 -19.51 6.12
N ARG A 115 6.80 -18.69 5.08
CA ARG A 115 7.01 -17.24 5.17
C ARG A 115 6.00 -16.59 6.12
N ALA A 116 4.73 -16.98 6.05
CA ALA A 116 3.69 -16.46 6.94
C ALA A 116 3.96 -16.85 8.41
N LEU A 117 4.34 -18.11 8.67
CA LEU A 117 4.69 -18.58 10.02
C LEU A 117 5.92 -17.85 10.58
N GLY A 118 6.92 -17.57 9.74
CA GLY A 118 8.08 -16.76 10.14
C GLY A 118 7.69 -15.33 10.55
N GLN A 119 6.80 -14.70 9.79
CA GLN A 119 6.28 -13.36 10.12
C GLN A 119 5.42 -13.37 11.40
N SER A 120 4.58 -14.39 11.57
CA SER A 120 3.78 -14.55 12.79
C SER A 120 4.65 -14.83 14.03
N ARG A 121 5.80 -15.51 13.86
CA ARG A 121 6.79 -15.72 14.92
C ARG A 121 7.46 -14.41 15.33
N GLU A 122 7.85 -13.59 14.36
CA GLU A 122 8.45 -12.27 14.62
C GLU A 122 7.46 -11.35 15.36
N LYS A 123 6.16 -11.50 15.10
CA LYS A 123 5.08 -10.80 15.82
C LYS A 123 4.72 -11.43 17.17
N GLY A 124 5.38 -12.53 17.56
CA GLY A 124 5.16 -13.20 18.84
C GLY A 124 3.85 -14.00 18.94
N LEU A 125 3.16 -14.25 17.83
CA LEU A 125 1.86 -14.95 17.80
C LEU A 125 2.01 -16.47 17.78
N VAL A 126 3.11 -16.97 17.21
CA VAL A 126 3.40 -18.40 17.13
C VAL A 126 4.87 -18.67 17.48
N GLU A 127 5.14 -19.84 18.04
CA GLU A 127 6.49 -20.29 18.35
C GLU A 127 6.72 -21.71 17.82
N ARG A 128 7.97 -22.01 17.45
CA ARG A 128 8.35 -23.36 17.07
C ARG A 128 8.67 -24.14 18.34
N VAL A 129 7.95 -25.23 18.57
CA VAL A 129 8.15 -26.14 19.69
C VAL A 129 8.78 -27.44 19.17
N GLY A 130 10.01 -27.73 19.59
CA GLY A 130 10.77 -28.92 19.20
C GLY A 130 11.85 -28.68 18.13
N SER A 131 12.43 -29.76 17.60
CA SER A 131 13.58 -29.71 16.66
C SER A 131 13.19 -29.23 15.25
N ASP A 132 14.15 -28.82 14.44
CA ASP A 132 13.85 -28.35 13.06
C ASP A 132 13.13 -29.41 12.21
N LYS A 133 13.46 -30.68 12.42
CA LYS A 133 12.92 -31.83 11.66
C LYS A 133 11.60 -32.39 12.22
N ALA A 134 11.36 -32.31 13.53
CA ALA A 134 10.20 -32.95 14.17
C ALA A 134 9.34 -31.99 15.01
N GLY A 135 9.73 -30.73 15.11
CA GLY A 135 9.02 -29.70 15.88
C GLY A 135 7.76 -29.22 15.16
N HIS A 136 6.84 -28.68 15.92
CA HIS A 136 5.56 -28.14 15.47
C HIS A 136 5.46 -26.64 15.78
N TRP A 137 4.46 -25.97 15.21
CA TRP A 137 4.19 -24.56 15.48
C TRP A 137 3.06 -24.46 16.51
N GLY A 138 3.36 -23.94 17.69
CA GLY A 138 2.39 -23.64 18.74
C GLY A 138 1.96 -22.17 18.69
N ILE A 139 0.72 -21.89 19.08
CA ILE A 139 0.24 -20.52 19.27
C ILE A 139 0.70 -20.04 20.64
N LYS A 140 1.33 -18.86 20.69
CA LYS A 140 1.70 -18.23 21.95
C LYS A 140 0.50 -17.41 22.44
N ARG A 141 -0.07 -17.79 23.58
CA ARG A 141 -1.12 -17.04 24.28
C ARG A 141 -0.53 -15.92 25.14
#